data_AF-A0A1S0U0N6-F1
#
_entry.id   AF-A0A1S0U0N6-F1
#
_cell.length_a   1.000
_cell.length_b   1.000
_cell.length_c   1.000
_cell.angle_alpha   90.00
_cell.angle_beta   90.00
_cell.angle_gamma   90.00
#
_symmetry.space_group_name_H-M   'P 1'
#
loop_
_entity.id
_entity.type
_entity.pdbx_description
1 polymer ?
#
loop_
_entity_poly.entity_id
_entity_poly.type
_entity_poly.pdbx_seq_one_letter_code
_entity_poly.pdbx_strand_id
1 'polypeptide(L)'
;MEDSVIWSNVYDNTVINYQDLLGILENQNKLVSACGNQISDEAFVRRFLILGTTGSTCYASEKELTMHAANKLCEIIEKGSGLILLRELIKVSLADRAPKKNPTFFALALCARYKVRDLTSKSMVSPRVNKNEKSNKNDSTEVNAKYRQFAQPMDVAYQKALQQLALRAVPKVCRISTHLFMFLKYCKLISGETGMKVNSKGWGRALRATISNW
;
A
#
# COMPACT_ATOMS: atom_id res chain seq x y z
N MET A 1 3.94 6.24 -21.99
CA MET A 1 3.62 4.80 -22.06
C MET A 1 2.14 4.69 -21.74
N GLU A 2 1.36 4.16 -22.65
CA GLU A 2 -0.09 3.97 -22.47
C GLU A 2 -0.35 2.96 -21.35
N ASP A 3 -1.46 3.15 -20.64
CA ASP A 3 -1.84 2.32 -19.49
C ASP A 3 -2.03 0.85 -19.88
N SER A 4 -2.56 0.58 -21.08
CA SER A 4 -2.73 -0.76 -21.65
C SER A 4 -1.42 -1.54 -21.74
N VAL A 5 -0.36 -0.89 -22.24
CA VAL A 5 0.98 -1.49 -22.43
C VAL A 5 1.65 -1.80 -21.09
N ILE A 6 1.39 -0.98 -20.06
CA ILE A 6 1.93 -1.19 -18.73
C ILE A 6 1.33 -2.44 -18.10
N TRP A 7 0.00 -2.57 -18.16
CA TRP A 7 -0.70 -3.70 -17.59
C TRP A 7 -0.34 -5.00 -18.29
N SER A 8 -0.28 -4.97 -19.63
CA SER A 8 0.05 -6.14 -20.43
C SER A 8 1.46 -6.67 -20.11
N ASN A 9 2.47 -5.80 -20.08
CA ASN A 9 3.86 -6.15 -19.75
C ASN A 9 4.01 -6.80 -18.35
N VAL A 10 3.22 -6.33 -17.38
CA VAL A 10 3.31 -6.81 -16.00
C VAL A 10 2.50 -8.09 -15.79
N TYR A 11 1.32 -8.23 -16.42
CA TYR A 11 0.34 -9.25 -16.05
C TYR A 11 0.00 -10.29 -17.12
N ASP A 12 0.38 -10.11 -18.39
CA ASP A 12 0.02 -11.05 -19.48
C ASP A 12 0.55 -12.47 -19.27
N ASN A 13 1.71 -12.62 -18.62
CA ASN A 13 2.30 -13.92 -18.33
C ASN A 13 1.69 -14.60 -17.09
N THR A 14 0.62 -14.04 -16.51
CA THR A 14 0.04 -14.54 -15.27
C THR A 14 -1.28 -15.27 -15.51
N VAL A 15 -1.51 -16.36 -14.78
CA VAL A 15 -2.75 -17.17 -14.84
C VAL A 15 -4.02 -16.40 -14.40
N ILE A 16 -3.88 -15.15 -13.94
CA ILE A 16 -5.01 -14.35 -13.43
C ILE A 16 -5.59 -13.51 -14.54
N ASN A 17 -6.92 -13.46 -14.63
CA ASN A 17 -7.63 -12.46 -15.43
C ASN A 17 -7.50 -11.08 -14.77
N TYR A 18 -6.44 -10.35 -15.09
CA TYR A 18 -6.17 -9.03 -14.52
C TYR A 18 -7.18 -7.97 -15.00
N GLN A 19 -7.85 -8.19 -16.13
CA GLN A 19 -8.88 -7.29 -16.66
C GLN A 19 -10.09 -7.19 -15.72
N ASP A 20 -10.52 -8.31 -15.14
CA ASP A 20 -11.62 -8.31 -14.16
C ASP A 20 -11.24 -7.51 -12.90
N LEU A 21 -9.99 -7.65 -12.43
CA LEU A 21 -9.48 -6.92 -11.28
C LEU A 21 -9.37 -5.42 -11.57
N LEU A 22 -8.88 -5.06 -12.75
CA LEU A 22 -8.85 -3.67 -13.21
C LEU A 22 -10.26 -3.09 -13.29
N GLY A 23 -11.23 -3.84 -13.83
CA GLY A 23 -12.63 -3.42 -13.88
C GLY A 23 -13.21 -3.11 -12.49
N ILE A 24 -12.94 -3.95 -11.49
CA ILE A 24 -13.34 -3.71 -10.09
C ILE A 24 -12.75 -2.38 -9.58
N LEU A 25 -11.45 -2.17 -9.79
CA LEU A 25 -10.76 -0.97 -9.30
C LEU A 25 -11.17 0.30 -10.06
N GLU A 26 -11.35 0.22 -11.36
CA GLU A 26 -11.80 1.33 -12.20
C GLU A 26 -13.23 1.75 -11.87
N ASN A 27 -14.12 0.79 -11.60
CA ASN A 27 -15.48 1.09 -11.16
C ASN A 27 -15.47 1.87 -9.84
N GLN A 28 -14.66 1.45 -8.87
CA GLN A 28 -14.52 2.17 -7.61
C GLN A 28 -13.90 3.56 -7.82
N ASN A 29 -12.90 3.69 -8.69
CA ASN A 29 -12.31 4.99 -9.00
C ASN A 29 -13.29 5.94 -9.73
N LYS A 30 -14.16 5.43 -10.62
CA LYS A 30 -15.22 6.22 -11.29
C LYS A 30 -16.24 6.77 -10.28
N LEU A 31 -16.60 5.99 -9.27
CA LEU A 31 -17.50 6.46 -8.20
C LEU A 31 -16.90 7.65 -7.42
N VAL A 32 -15.59 7.62 -7.21
CA VAL A 32 -14.84 8.72 -6.55
C VAL A 32 -14.67 9.91 -7.47
N SER A 33 -14.45 9.66 -8.76
CA SER A 33 -14.25 10.67 -9.80
C SER A 33 -15.40 11.67 -9.90
N ALA A 34 -16.63 11.20 -9.65
CA ALA A 34 -17.82 12.04 -9.65
C ALA A 34 -17.82 13.12 -8.54
N CYS A 35 -16.96 13.01 -7.53
CA CYS A 35 -16.90 13.91 -6.37
C CYS A 35 -15.75 14.96 -6.41
N GLY A 36 -15.03 15.08 -7.54
CA GLY A 36 -14.17 16.23 -7.86
C GLY A 36 -12.88 16.44 -7.03
N ASN A 37 -11.73 15.92 -7.51
CA ASN A 37 -10.34 16.47 -7.36
C ASN A 37 -9.20 15.45 -7.68
N GLN A 38 -9.34 14.57 -8.68
CA GLN A 38 -8.38 13.46 -8.92
C GLN A 38 -7.01 13.87 -9.46
N ILE A 39 -6.92 14.98 -10.21
CA ILE A 39 -5.67 15.42 -10.86
C ILE A 39 -4.59 15.74 -9.80
N SER A 40 -5.01 16.15 -8.60
CA SER A 40 -4.11 16.45 -7.48
C SER A 40 -3.44 15.18 -6.90
N ASP A 41 -4.19 14.09 -6.77
CA ASP A 41 -3.68 12.85 -6.14
C ASP A 41 -2.66 12.14 -7.06
N GLU A 42 -2.90 12.09 -8.37
CA GLU A 42 -1.95 11.51 -9.33
C GLU A 42 -0.62 12.30 -9.37
N ALA A 43 -0.70 13.63 -9.37
CA ALA A 43 0.48 14.50 -9.33
C ALA A 43 1.26 14.33 -8.02
N PHE A 44 0.54 14.24 -6.89
CA PHE A 44 1.14 13.97 -5.58
C PHE A 44 1.89 12.63 -5.56
N VAL A 45 1.25 11.55 -6.02
CA VAL A 45 1.85 10.21 -6.05
C VAL A 45 3.11 10.20 -6.91
N ARG A 46 3.06 10.77 -8.12
CA ARG A 46 4.24 10.87 -9.00
C ARG A 46 5.38 11.61 -8.33
N ARG A 47 5.09 12.77 -7.73
CA ARG A 47 6.09 13.57 -7.03
C ARG A 47 6.70 12.80 -5.86
N PHE A 48 5.87 12.14 -5.06
CA PHE A 48 6.31 11.31 -3.95
C PHE A 48 7.21 10.14 -4.41
N LEU A 49 6.86 9.47 -5.50
CA LEU A 49 7.65 8.34 -6.02
C LEU A 49 9.00 8.77 -6.58
N ILE A 50 9.08 9.94 -7.22
CA ILE A 50 10.30 10.44 -7.85
C ILE A 50 11.21 11.16 -6.85
N LEU A 51 10.65 12.10 -6.07
CA LEU A 51 11.43 12.95 -5.17
C LEU A 51 11.51 12.39 -3.74
N GLY A 52 10.67 11.42 -3.39
CA GLY A 52 10.45 11.04 -2.00
C GLY A 52 9.70 12.12 -1.24
N THR A 53 9.95 12.21 0.06
CA THR A 53 9.42 13.29 0.89
C THR A 53 10.38 14.46 0.89
N THR A 54 9.86 15.67 0.67
CA THR A 54 10.62 16.91 0.78
C THR A 54 11.01 17.12 2.25
N GLY A 55 12.23 16.73 2.64
CA GLY A 55 12.64 16.77 4.04
C GLY A 55 14.06 16.29 4.40
N SER A 56 14.76 15.49 3.59
CA SER A 56 16.17 15.17 3.90
C SER A 56 17.14 16.05 3.14
N THR A 57 17.85 16.89 3.89
CA THR A 57 19.28 17.09 3.63
C THR A 57 19.98 15.72 3.62
N CYS A 58 21.05 15.58 2.83
CA CYS A 58 21.59 14.32 2.28
C CYS A 58 22.02 13.18 3.25
N TYR A 59 21.68 13.18 4.54
CA TYR A 59 22.15 12.18 5.52
C TYR A 59 21.13 11.67 6.54
N ALA A 60 19.85 12.02 6.44
CA ALA A 60 18.89 11.54 7.42
C ALA A 60 18.55 10.05 7.22
N SER A 61 18.73 9.29 8.29
CA SER A 61 18.46 7.85 8.39
C SER A 61 17.05 7.45 7.92
N GLU A 62 16.87 6.16 7.58
CA GLU A 62 15.72 5.47 6.98
C GLU A 62 14.31 5.65 7.61
N LYS A 63 14.10 6.61 8.52
CA LYS A 63 12.80 6.94 9.15
C LYS A 63 12.00 8.05 8.45
N GLU A 64 12.43 8.52 7.29
CA GLU A 64 11.82 9.67 6.61
C GLU A 64 10.84 9.25 5.50
N LEU A 65 9.77 8.57 5.88
CA LEU A 65 8.53 8.92 5.22
C LEU A 65 7.82 9.87 6.18
N THR A 66 7.71 11.14 5.79
CA THR A 66 6.92 12.10 6.56
C THR A 66 5.53 11.50 6.80
N MET A 67 5.06 11.51 8.05
CA MET A 67 3.74 10.97 8.43
C MET A 67 2.64 11.53 7.54
N HIS A 68 2.79 12.80 7.12
CA HIS A 68 1.91 13.45 6.14
C HIS A 68 1.83 12.70 4.80
N ALA A 69 2.96 12.29 4.23
CA ALA A 69 2.96 11.56 2.96
C ALA A 69 2.35 10.16 3.11
N ALA A 70 2.65 9.46 4.21
CA ALA A 70 2.04 8.17 4.51
C ALA A 70 0.51 8.29 4.66
N ASN A 71 0.05 9.29 5.44
CA ASN A 71 -1.38 9.55 5.64
C ASN A 71 -2.08 9.87 4.33
N LYS A 72 -1.45 10.68 3.46
CA LYS A 72 -2.04 11.01 2.17
C LYS A 72 -2.20 9.79 1.26
N LEU A 73 -1.22 8.88 1.25
CA LEU A 73 -1.33 7.62 0.52
C LEU A 73 -2.42 6.71 1.09
N CYS A 74 -2.55 6.65 2.41
CA CYS A 74 -3.66 5.95 3.07
C CYS A 74 -5.02 6.54 2.65
N GLU A 75 -5.17 7.87 2.66
CA GLU A 75 -6.39 8.55 2.19
C GLU A 75 -6.73 8.19 0.74
N ILE A 76 -5.74 8.17 -0.17
CA ILE A 76 -5.95 7.79 -1.57
C ILE A 76 -6.49 6.36 -1.69
N ILE A 77 -5.95 5.43 -0.90
CA ILE A 77 -6.41 4.04 -0.89
C ILE A 77 -7.82 3.94 -0.31
N GLU A 78 -8.09 4.61 0.83
CA GLU A 78 -9.39 4.62 1.51
C GLU A 78 -10.50 5.23 0.66
N LYS A 79 -10.17 6.25 -0.14
CA LYS A 79 -11.12 6.85 -1.08
C LYS A 79 -11.54 5.88 -2.18
N GLY A 80 -10.70 4.91 -2.57
CA GLY A 80 -10.94 4.03 -3.72
C GLY A 80 -10.03 4.32 -4.93
N SER A 81 -9.08 5.25 -4.80
CA SER A 81 -8.16 5.65 -5.88
C SER A 81 -6.79 4.94 -5.81
N GLY A 82 -6.71 3.79 -5.13
CA GLY A 82 -5.49 2.97 -5.02
C GLY A 82 -4.98 2.44 -6.37
N LEU A 83 -5.84 2.38 -7.39
CA LEU A 83 -5.43 2.07 -8.77
C LEU A 83 -4.45 3.10 -9.31
N ILE A 84 -4.70 4.40 -9.07
CA ILE A 84 -3.81 5.49 -9.49
C ILE A 84 -2.44 5.31 -8.85
N LEU A 85 -2.41 4.96 -7.56
CA LEU A 85 -1.17 4.69 -6.83
C LEU A 85 -0.38 3.53 -7.45
N LEU A 86 -1.02 2.39 -7.68
CA LEU A 86 -0.37 1.21 -8.25
C LEU A 86 0.11 1.46 -9.69
N ARG A 87 -0.69 2.15 -10.50
CA ARG A 87 -0.36 2.51 -11.88
C ARG A 87 0.89 3.39 -11.95
N GLU A 88 0.90 4.50 -11.21
CA GLU A 88 2.04 5.43 -11.22
C GLU A 88 3.30 4.78 -10.63
N LEU A 89 3.14 3.91 -9.64
CA LEU A 89 4.23 3.10 -9.09
C LEU A 89 4.90 2.25 -10.17
N ILE A 90 4.11 1.47 -10.92
CA ILE A 90 4.64 0.60 -11.97
C ILE A 90 5.29 1.44 -13.07
N LYS A 91 4.67 2.55 -13.49
CA LYS A 91 5.24 3.49 -14.48
C LYS A 91 6.62 3.97 -14.06
N VAL A 92 6.75 4.46 -12.84
CA VAL A 92 8.01 5.01 -12.32
C VAL A 92 9.06 3.90 -12.14
N SER A 93 8.64 2.71 -11.71
CA SER A 93 9.53 1.56 -11.54
C SER A 93 10.07 1.02 -12.87
N LEU A 94 9.20 0.82 -13.87
CA LEU A 94 9.60 0.30 -15.19
C LEU A 94 10.45 1.31 -15.96
N ALA A 95 10.09 2.60 -15.90
CA ALA A 95 10.87 3.65 -16.55
C ALA A 95 12.15 4.04 -15.79
N ASP A 96 12.43 3.42 -14.65
CA ASP A 96 13.59 3.66 -13.78
C ASP A 96 13.79 5.13 -13.35
N ARG A 97 12.70 5.91 -13.30
CA ARG A 97 12.73 7.37 -13.12
C ARG A 97 12.97 7.84 -11.68
N ALA A 98 12.91 6.93 -10.71
CA ALA A 98 13.12 7.25 -9.30
C ALA A 98 14.57 6.99 -8.89
N PRO A 99 15.32 8.02 -8.43
CA PRO A 99 16.69 7.86 -7.93
C PRO A 99 16.72 7.10 -6.60
N LYS A 100 15.75 7.33 -5.71
CA LYS A 100 15.55 6.57 -4.46
C LYS A 100 14.42 5.56 -4.65
N LYS A 101 14.69 4.27 -4.43
CA LYS A 101 13.66 3.21 -4.58
C LYS A 101 12.78 3.01 -3.33
N ASN A 102 13.16 3.56 -2.18
CA ASN A 102 12.42 3.43 -0.91
C ASN A 102 10.93 3.83 -1.02
N PRO A 103 10.58 4.98 -1.63
CA PRO A 103 9.18 5.39 -1.78
C PRO A 103 8.36 4.41 -2.63
N THR A 104 8.99 3.82 -3.65
CA THR A 104 8.36 2.82 -4.53
C THR A 104 7.99 1.56 -3.76
N PHE A 105 8.91 1.00 -2.96
CA PHE A 105 8.63 -0.21 -2.17
C PHE A 105 7.66 0.04 -1.03
N PHE A 106 7.68 1.24 -0.43
CA PHE A 106 6.69 1.63 0.57
C PHE A 106 5.29 1.69 -0.03
N ALA A 107 5.12 2.36 -1.18
CA ALA A 107 3.85 2.42 -1.89
C ALA A 107 3.36 1.03 -2.33
N LEU A 108 4.27 0.16 -2.81
CA LEU A 108 3.93 -1.21 -3.19
C LEU A 108 3.42 -2.01 -1.99
N ALA A 109 4.10 -1.88 -0.84
CA ALA A 109 3.73 -2.54 0.39
C ALA A 109 2.38 -2.03 0.93
N LEU A 110 2.06 -0.74 0.75
CA LEU A 110 0.74 -0.19 1.07
C LEU A 110 -0.34 -0.85 0.22
N CYS A 111 -0.21 -0.85 -1.11
CA CYS A 111 -1.17 -1.51 -1.99
C CYS A 111 -1.34 -3.01 -1.66
N ALA A 112 -0.27 -3.68 -1.22
CA ALA A 112 -0.30 -5.11 -0.89
C ALA A 112 -0.87 -5.46 0.49
N ARG A 113 -0.79 -4.57 1.48
CA ARG A 113 -1.07 -4.89 2.90
C ARG A 113 -1.98 -3.92 3.65
N TYR A 114 -2.42 -2.82 3.03
CA TYR A 114 -3.26 -1.84 3.71
C TYR A 114 -4.59 -2.45 4.20
N LYS A 115 -4.77 -2.52 5.53
CA LYS A 115 -5.94 -3.08 6.25
C LYS A 115 -6.36 -4.50 5.83
N VAL A 116 -5.47 -5.29 5.22
CA VAL A 116 -5.83 -6.58 4.61
C VAL A 116 -6.37 -7.55 5.67
N ARG A 117 -7.52 -8.17 5.37
CA ARG A 117 -8.10 -9.24 6.20
C ARG A 117 -7.40 -10.55 5.92
N ASP A 118 -6.55 -11.00 6.85
CA ASP A 118 -6.00 -12.35 6.81
C ASP A 118 -7.12 -13.33 7.25
N LEU A 119 -7.76 -14.04 6.32
CA LEU A 119 -8.88 -14.99 6.54
C LEU A 119 -8.56 -16.14 7.53
N THR A 120 -7.32 -16.24 8.00
CA THR A 120 -6.86 -17.26 8.96
C THR A 120 -7.25 -16.96 10.41
N SER A 121 -7.86 -15.82 10.72
CA SER A 121 -8.34 -15.53 12.08
C SER A 121 -9.76 -16.04 12.28
N LYS A 122 -9.90 -17.18 12.96
CA LYS A 122 -11.15 -17.60 13.60
C LYS A 122 -11.55 -16.51 14.62
N SER A 123 -12.69 -15.87 14.36
CA SER A 123 -13.51 -15.05 15.25
C SER A 123 -12.87 -13.85 15.99
N MET A 124 -13.65 -12.77 16.02
CA MET A 124 -13.58 -11.58 16.88
C MET A 124 -12.72 -11.71 18.14
N VAL A 125 -11.71 -10.85 18.28
CA VAL A 125 -11.21 -10.42 19.59
C VAL A 125 -11.08 -8.90 19.56
N SER A 126 -11.96 -8.26 20.33
CA SER A 126 -11.87 -6.83 20.68
C SER A 126 -10.52 -6.55 21.36
N PRO A 127 -9.90 -5.37 21.20
CA PRO A 127 -8.56 -5.10 21.75
C PRO A 127 -8.52 -5.33 23.26
N ARG A 128 -7.93 -6.45 23.71
CA ARG A 128 -7.60 -6.64 25.12
C ARG A 128 -6.42 -5.74 25.47
N VAL A 129 -6.70 -4.67 26.20
CA VAL A 129 -5.71 -3.81 26.85
C VAL A 129 -4.96 -4.66 27.89
N ASN A 130 -3.73 -5.07 27.58
CA ASN A 130 -2.80 -5.53 28.60
C ASN A 130 -2.32 -4.29 29.38
N LYS A 131 -2.89 -4.08 30.56
CA LYS A 131 -2.27 -3.23 31.59
C LYS A 131 -0.99 -3.95 32.00
N ASN A 132 0.16 -3.49 31.51
CA ASN A 132 1.45 -3.45 32.21
C ASN A 132 2.57 -3.21 31.20
N GLU A 133 2.73 -1.94 30.81
CA GLU A 133 4.01 -1.37 30.38
C GLU A 133 3.86 0.14 30.50
N LYS A 134 4.51 0.71 31.51
CA LYS A 134 4.61 2.15 31.72
C LYS A 134 5.67 2.69 30.75
N SER A 135 5.25 3.42 29.72
CA SER A 135 6.03 4.52 29.14
C SER A 135 5.12 5.47 28.34
N ASN A 136 5.06 6.72 28.81
CA ASN A 136 4.45 7.95 28.25
C ASN A 136 3.36 7.82 27.17
N LYS A 137 2.10 7.71 27.63
CA LYS A 137 0.92 8.29 26.95
C LYS A 137 1.04 9.82 27.03
N ASN A 138 0.67 10.60 26.03
CA ASN A 138 -0.60 11.35 26.09
C ASN A 138 -1.00 12.04 24.76
N ASP A 139 -0.65 11.52 23.57
CA ASP A 139 -1.13 12.19 22.32
C ASP A 139 -1.60 11.22 21.23
N SER A 140 -0.91 10.09 21.02
CA SER A 140 -1.20 9.17 19.89
C SER A 140 -2.42 8.25 20.07
N THR A 141 -2.79 7.91 21.31
CA THR A 141 -3.91 6.98 21.60
C THR A 141 -5.29 7.58 21.41
N GLU A 142 -5.44 8.88 21.66
CA GLU A 142 -6.73 9.58 21.58
C GLU A 142 -7.08 9.92 20.12
N VAL A 143 -6.04 10.27 19.36
CA VAL A 143 -6.08 10.51 17.92
C VAL A 143 -6.51 9.23 17.16
N ASN A 144 -5.88 8.09 17.46
CA ASN A 144 -6.24 6.79 16.87
C ASN A 144 -7.67 6.32 17.21
N ALA A 145 -8.21 6.69 18.37
CA ALA A 145 -9.57 6.35 18.78
C ALA A 145 -10.64 7.19 18.06
N LYS A 146 -10.34 8.45 17.74
CA LYS A 146 -11.23 9.34 16.95
C LYS A 146 -11.31 8.91 15.49
N TYR A 147 -10.20 8.54 14.86
CA TYR A 147 -10.18 8.13 13.44
C TYR A 147 -10.87 6.79 13.15
N ARG A 148 -10.90 5.84 14.10
CA ARG A 148 -11.66 4.58 13.95
C ARG A 148 -13.16 4.79 13.68
N GLN A 149 -13.70 5.91 14.15
CA GLN A 149 -15.13 6.24 14.08
C GLN A 149 -15.52 6.76 12.68
N PHE A 150 -14.55 7.30 11.92
CA PHE A 150 -14.75 7.86 10.59
C PHE A 150 -14.25 6.96 9.46
N ALA A 151 -13.64 5.80 9.78
CA ALA A 151 -13.15 4.86 8.79
C ALA A 151 -14.33 4.18 8.09
N GLN A 152 -14.72 4.71 6.94
CA GLN A 152 -15.66 4.05 6.04
C GLN A 152 -15.19 2.60 5.81
N PRO A 153 -16.08 1.60 5.91
CA PRO A 153 -15.71 0.22 5.65
C PRO A 153 -15.29 0.10 4.17
N MET A 154 -13.99 -0.06 3.94
CA MET A 154 -13.43 -0.22 2.61
C MET A 154 -14.01 -1.48 1.96
N ASP A 155 -14.42 -1.37 0.69
CA ASP A 155 -14.96 -2.49 -0.07
C ASP A 155 -13.95 -3.65 -0.11
N VAL A 156 -14.42 -4.83 0.26
CA VAL A 156 -13.60 -6.04 0.36
C VAL A 156 -13.13 -6.50 -1.02
N ALA A 157 -13.97 -6.31 -2.05
CA ALA A 157 -13.62 -6.68 -3.41
C ALA A 157 -12.51 -5.78 -3.95
N TYR A 158 -12.66 -4.46 -3.82
CA TYR A 158 -11.62 -3.47 -4.11
C TYR A 158 -10.30 -3.79 -3.42
N GLN A 159 -10.33 -4.03 -2.11
CA GLN A 159 -9.13 -4.30 -1.32
C GLN A 159 -8.41 -5.56 -1.79
N LYS A 160 -9.16 -6.63 -2.06
CA LYS A 160 -8.62 -7.90 -2.54
C LYS A 160 -8.01 -7.74 -3.93
N ALA A 161 -8.69 -7.01 -4.83
CA ALA A 161 -8.19 -6.74 -6.18
C ALA A 161 -6.89 -5.93 -6.15
N LEU A 162 -6.83 -4.86 -5.35
CA LEU A 162 -5.63 -4.03 -5.19
C LEU A 162 -4.46 -4.85 -4.64
N GLN A 163 -4.70 -5.66 -3.60
CA GLN A 163 -3.69 -6.54 -3.04
C GLN A 163 -3.17 -7.55 -4.07
N GLN A 164 -4.06 -8.19 -4.82
CA GLN A 164 -3.69 -9.21 -5.80
C GLN A 164 -2.82 -8.60 -6.91
N LEU A 165 -3.22 -7.46 -7.47
CA LEU A 165 -2.43 -6.78 -8.50
C LEU A 165 -1.08 -6.31 -7.96
N ALA A 166 -1.04 -5.73 -6.76
CA ALA A 166 0.21 -5.27 -6.14
C ALA A 166 1.20 -6.44 -5.92
N LEU A 167 0.73 -7.55 -5.37
CA LEU A 167 1.57 -8.73 -5.15
C LEU A 167 2.06 -9.36 -6.45
N ARG A 168 1.23 -9.38 -7.50
CA ARG A 168 1.64 -9.88 -8.82
C ARG A 168 2.65 -8.97 -9.53
N ALA A 169 2.69 -7.68 -9.21
CA ALA A 169 3.71 -6.77 -9.72
C ALA A 169 5.09 -6.97 -9.07
N VAL A 170 5.18 -7.69 -7.94
CA VAL A 170 6.43 -7.82 -7.15
C VAL A 170 7.61 -8.36 -7.98
N PRO A 171 7.50 -9.44 -8.78
CA PRO A 171 8.64 -9.94 -9.58
C PRO A 171 9.17 -8.93 -10.61
N LYS A 172 8.32 -8.04 -11.12
CA LYS A 172 8.72 -7.02 -12.09
C LYS A 172 9.34 -5.79 -11.43
N VAL A 173 8.83 -5.40 -10.26
CA VAL A 173 9.30 -4.23 -9.50
C VAL A 173 10.54 -4.55 -8.66
N CYS A 174 10.53 -5.68 -7.96
CA CYS A 174 11.65 -6.13 -7.12
C CYS A 174 12.64 -6.95 -7.95
N ARG A 175 13.51 -6.29 -8.71
CA ARG A 175 14.47 -6.97 -9.61
C ARG A 175 15.65 -7.68 -8.92
N ILE A 176 15.98 -7.33 -7.68
CA ILE A 176 17.12 -7.87 -6.93
C ILE A 176 16.73 -8.16 -5.47
N SER A 177 17.56 -8.92 -4.77
CA SER A 177 17.32 -9.34 -3.39
C SER A 177 17.10 -8.17 -2.42
N THR A 178 17.87 -7.09 -2.54
CA THR A 178 17.71 -5.89 -1.69
C THR A 178 16.33 -5.26 -1.86
N HIS A 179 15.81 -5.19 -3.08
CA HIS A 179 14.47 -4.67 -3.37
C HIS A 179 13.40 -5.50 -2.65
N LEU A 180 13.51 -6.83 -2.73
CA LEU A 180 12.60 -7.74 -2.04
C LEU A 180 12.65 -7.53 -0.53
N PHE A 181 13.85 -7.47 0.07
CA PHE A 181 13.99 -7.27 1.52
C PHE A 181 13.43 -5.92 1.98
N MET A 182 13.62 -4.86 1.20
CA MET A 182 13.04 -3.55 1.48
C MET A 182 11.51 -3.58 1.42
N PHE A 183 10.95 -4.22 0.40
CA PHE A 183 9.51 -4.44 0.30
C PHE A 183 8.98 -5.21 1.53
N LEU A 184 9.65 -6.29 1.93
CA LEU A 184 9.26 -7.07 3.12
C LEU A 184 9.34 -6.27 4.42
N LYS A 185 10.38 -5.43 4.57
CA LYS A 185 10.52 -4.49 5.70
C LYS A 185 9.29 -3.58 5.81
N TYR A 186 8.84 -3.02 4.68
CA TYR A 186 7.64 -2.18 4.66
C TYR A 186 6.34 -2.96 4.86
N CYS A 187 6.21 -4.16 4.29
CA CYS A 187 5.04 -5.02 4.55
C CYS A 187 4.88 -5.35 6.03
N LYS A 188 5.98 -5.61 6.74
CA LYS A 188 5.98 -5.84 8.19
C LYS A 188 5.54 -4.58 8.95
N LEU A 189 6.08 -3.42 8.59
CA LEU A 189 5.72 -2.13 9.20
C LEU A 189 4.22 -1.84 9.04
N ILE A 190 3.71 -1.91 7.82
CA ILE A 190 2.31 -1.61 7.51
C ILE A 190 1.36 -2.62 8.18
N SER A 191 1.77 -3.88 8.27
CA SER A 191 0.96 -4.90 8.97
C SER A 191 0.92 -4.70 10.48
N GLY A 192 1.96 -4.10 11.08
CA GLY A 192 1.97 -3.70 12.48
C GLY A 192 1.01 -2.54 12.77
N GLU A 193 1.00 -1.53 11.90
CA GLU A 193 0.21 -0.30 12.08
C GLU A 193 -1.27 -0.45 11.65
N THR A 194 -1.51 -1.09 10.50
CA THR A 194 -2.84 -1.16 9.88
C THR A 194 -3.52 -2.52 10.01
N GLY A 195 -2.80 -3.53 10.52
CA GLY A 195 -3.31 -4.88 10.65
C GLY A 195 -4.42 -4.99 11.70
N MET A 196 -5.41 -5.84 11.44
CA MET A 196 -6.46 -6.15 12.43
C MET A 196 -5.92 -6.87 13.67
N LYS A 197 -4.78 -7.54 13.54
CA LYS A 197 -4.12 -8.26 14.63
C LYS A 197 -3.00 -7.42 15.22
N VAL A 198 -3.04 -7.22 16.54
CA VAL A 198 -1.96 -6.59 17.31
C VAL A 198 -0.65 -7.33 17.01
N ASN A 199 0.39 -6.59 16.62
CA ASN A 199 1.73 -7.09 16.29
C ASN A 199 1.76 -8.11 15.13
N SER A 200 0.92 -7.95 14.10
CA SER A 200 1.00 -8.79 12.90
C SER A 200 2.34 -8.63 12.19
N LYS A 201 3.00 -9.75 11.90
CA LYS A 201 4.25 -9.79 11.13
C LYS A 201 4.03 -9.69 9.61
N GLY A 202 2.77 -9.73 9.15
CA GLY A 202 2.43 -9.56 7.72
C GLY A 202 2.54 -10.80 6.83
N TRP A 203 2.90 -11.97 7.36
CA TRP A 203 3.15 -13.20 6.61
C TRP A 203 1.88 -13.98 6.19
N GLY A 204 0.93 -13.29 5.56
CA GLY A 204 -0.29 -13.91 5.02
C GLY A 204 -0.01 -14.95 3.93
N ARG A 205 -1.01 -15.77 3.58
CA ARG A 205 -0.90 -16.79 2.51
C ARG A 205 -0.48 -16.17 1.18
N ALA A 206 -1.07 -15.03 0.82
CA ALA A 206 -0.78 -14.33 -0.43
C ALA A 206 0.68 -13.85 -0.51
N LEU A 207 1.21 -13.30 0.59
CA LEU A 207 2.61 -12.84 0.63
C LEU A 207 3.58 -14.02 0.52
N ARG A 208 3.33 -15.13 1.23
CA ARG A 208 4.15 -16.36 1.14
C ARG A 208 4.15 -16.93 -0.28
N ALA A 209 2.99 -17.00 -0.92
CA ALA A 209 2.89 -17.46 -2.31
C ALA A 209 3.65 -16.53 -3.27
N THR A 210 3.61 -15.22 -3.03
CA THR A 210 4.33 -14.24 -3.86
C THR A 210 5.84 -14.42 -3.75
N ILE A 211 6.36 -14.58 -2.53
CA ILE A 211 7.80 -14.79 -2.30
C ILE A 211 8.25 -16.13 -2.88
N SER A 212 7.41 -17.17 -2.80
CA SER A 212 7.74 -18.47 -3.42
C SER A 212 7.77 -18.42 -4.95
N ASN A 213 7.09 -17.45 -5.56
CA ASN A 213 7.03 -17.26 -7.01
C ASN A 213 8.03 -16.23 -7.53
N TRP A 214 8.71 -15.50 -6.63
CA TRP A 214 9.73 -14.51 -6.94
C TRP A 214 11.09 -15.19 -7.06
#